data_AF-A0A3M4Q4X3-F1
#
_entry.id   AF-A0A3M4Q4X3-F1
#
_cell.length_a   1.000
_cell.length_b   1.000
_cell.length_c   1.000
_cell.angle_alpha   90.00
_cell.angle_beta   90.00
_cell.angle_gamma   90.00
#
_symmetry.space_group_name_H-M   'P 1'
#
loop_
_entity.id
_entity.type
_entity.pdbx_description
1 polymer ?
#
loop_
_entity_poly.entity_id
_entity_poly.type
_entity_poly.pdbx_seq_one_letter_code
_entity_poly.pdbx_strand_id
1 'polypeptide(L)'
;MVIPDPQKVFMSTTKARADSLSLLLFTLRSGKLMAINLLKVSEIIPCPPLTKLPESHPHVKGIATLRGASLSVIDLSRALGEMPLQDPNGGCLIVTDVSRSKQGLHVQAVSKIVHCLTTDIRPPPYGSGGNRSFITGVTQVEGGLVQVLDIEKVIHGIAPAPVEAAPTDLTMEEAEVLGNARILVVDDSQVALQQSVHTLRNLGLTCHTARSAKEAIDVLLELQGTVEQINVVVSDIEMSEMDGYALTRT
;
A
#
# COMPACT_ATOMS: atom_id res chain seq x y z
N MET A 1 14.92 -16.98 -55.13
CA MET A 1 14.56 -15.68 -54.54
C MET A 1 13.33 -15.93 -53.67
N VAL A 2 13.53 -16.22 -52.38
CA VAL A 2 12.45 -16.62 -51.47
C VAL A 2 11.78 -15.36 -50.96
N ILE A 3 10.51 -15.16 -51.33
CA ILE A 3 9.68 -14.06 -50.84
C ILE A 3 9.32 -14.40 -49.39
N PRO A 4 9.71 -13.58 -48.38
CA PRO A 4 9.33 -13.85 -47.01
C PRO A 4 7.81 -13.67 -46.81
N ASP A 5 7.24 -14.57 -46.02
CA ASP A 5 5.82 -14.65 -45.68
C ASP A 5 5.34 -13.37 -44.95
N PRO A 6 4.34 -12.63 -45.49
CA PRO A 6 3.82 -11.40 -44.89
C PRO A 6 3.17 -11.60 -43.52
N GLN A 7 2.81 -12.83 -43.13
CA GLN A 7 2.26 -13.10 -41.80
C GLN A 7 3.31 -13.09 -40.68
N LYS A 8 4.60 -13.32 -41.01
CA LYS A 8 5.69 -13.28 -40.02
C LYS A 8 6.10 -11.86 -39.62
N VAL A 9 5.81 -10.87 -40.46
CA VAL A 9 6.12 -9.45 -40.19
C VAL A 9 5.06 -8.82 -39.28
N PHE A 10 3.80 -9.28 -39.34
CA PHE A 10 2.70 -8.74 -38.52
C PHE A 10 2.63 -9.31 -37.08
N MET A 11 3.22 -10.47 -36.82
CA MET A 11 3.22 -11.06 -35.46
C MET A 11 4.34 -10.52 -34.54
N SER A 12 5.32 -9.77 -35.07
CA SER A 12 6.44 -9.24 -34.26
C SER A 12 6.13 -7.89 -33.60
N THR A 13 5.14 -7.14 -34.09
CA THR A 13 4.77 -5.82 -33.56
C THR A 13 3.69 -5.87 -32.48
N THR A 14 2.99 -6.99 -32.30
CA THR A 14 1.87 -7.09 -31.34
C THR A 14 2.32 -7.54 -29.95
N LYS A 15 3.46 -8.23 -29.82
CA LYS A 15 3.96 -8.72 -28.53
C LYS A 15 4.69 -7.66 -27.70
N ALA A 16 5.23 -6.63 -28.35
CA ALA A 16 6.00 -5.56 -27.69
C ALA A 16 5.14 -4.56 -26.89
N ARG A 17 3.81 -4.59 -27.03
CA ARG A 17 2.91 -3.68 -26.29
C ARG A 17 2.57 -4.17 -24.89
N ALA A 18 2.76 -5.46 -24.60
CA ALA A 18 2.46 -6.05 -23.29
C ALA A 18 3.57 -5.82 -22.24
N ASP A 19 4.80 -5.53 -22.69
CA ASP A 19 5.98 -5.40 -21.82
C ASP A 19 6.48 -3.95 -21.67
N SER A 20 5.69 -2.95 -22.10
CA SER A 20 6.06 -1.54 -21.99
C SER A 20 5.35 -0.86 -20.82
N LEU A 21 6.11 -0.21 -19.95
CA LEU A 21 5.61 0.58 -18.82
C LEU A 21 5.74 2.08 -19.13
N SER A 22 4.72 2.85 -18.73
CA SER A 22 4.78 4.31 -18.76
C SER A 22 5.06 4.83 -17.37
N LEU A 23 6.15 5.59 -17.21
CA LEU A 23 6.60 6.13 -15.94
C LEU A 23 6.48 7.65 -15.93
N LEU A 24 5.93 8.21 -14.86
CA LEU A 24 5.97 9.65 -14.59
C LEU A 24 7.22 9.98 -13.78
N LEU A 25 8.10 10.83 -14.32
CA LEU A 25 9.30 11.28 -13.65
C LEU A 25 9.03 12.54 -12.84
N PHE A 26 9.60 12.61 -11.64
CA PHE A 26 9.52 13.76 -10.75
C PHE A 26 10.78 13.89 -9.90
N THR A 27 10.96 15.05 -9.29
CA THR A 27 12.07 15.34 -8.37
C THR A 27 11.58 15.59 -6.96
N LEU A 28 12.43 15.22 -6.00
CA LEU A 28 12.30 15.59 -4.59
C LEU A 28 13.20 16.77 -4.25
N ARG A 29 13.22 17.21 -2.98
CA ARG A 29 14.09 18.30 -2.50
C ARG A 29 15.55 18.15 -2.96
N SER A 30 16.10 16.95 -2.88
CA SER A 30 17.50 16.68 -3.23
C SER A 30 17.82 16.90 -4.72
N GLY A 31 16.81 17.10 -5.57
CA GLY A 31 16.96 17.07 -7.02
C GLY A 31 17.04 15.65 -7.60
N LYS A 32 16.98 14.62 -6.74
CA LYS A 32 16.99 13.23 -7.16
C LYS A 32 15.77 12.91 -8.01
N LEU A 33 16.02 12.28 -9.16
CA LEU A 33 15.01 11.89 -10.12
C LEU A 33 14.41 10.54 -9.73
N MET A 34 13.09 10.51 -9.59
CA MET A 34 12.32 9.33 -9.24
C MET A 34 11.18 9.15 -10.23
N ALA A 35 10.62 7.94 -10.24
CA ALA A 35 9.54 7.57 -11.14
C ALA A 35 8.44 6.82 -10.41
N ILE A 36 7.22 6.99 -10.88
CA ILE A 36 6.06 6.18 -10.50
C ILE A 36 5.36 5.67 -11.75
N ASN A 37 4.64 4.56 -11.62
CA ASN A 37 3.81 4.05 -12.70
C ASN A 37 2.70 5.06 -13.02
N LEU A 38 2.64 5.51 -14.28
CA LEU A 38 1.66 6.48 -14.75
C LEU A 38 0.23 5.97 -14.59
N LEU A 39 0.00 4.65 -14.67
CA LEU A 39 -1.33 4.06 -14.46
C LEU A 39 -1.91 4.32 -13.07
N LYS A 40 -1.06 4.63 -12.09
CA LYS A 40 -1.48 4.97 -10.73
C LYS A 40 -1.73 6.47 -10.52
N VAL A 41 -1.47 7.30 -11.54
CA VAL A 41 -1.61 8.75 -11.49
C VAL A 41 -2.94 9.14 -12.12
N SER A 42 -3.78 9.83 -11.36
CA SER A 42 -5.05 10.37 -11.84
C SER A 42 -4.87 11.73 -12.49
N GLU A 43 -4.15 12.64 -11.83
CA GLU A 43 -3.88 13.99 -12.33
C GLU A 43 -2.68 14.63 -11.60
N ILE A 44 -2.17 15.71 -12.17
CA ILE A 44 -1.07 16.49 -11.59
C ILE A 44 -1.57 17.92 -11.46
N ILE A 45 -1.50 18.46 -10.25
CA ILE A 45 -2.01 19.81 -9.94
C ILE A 45 -0.94 20.61 -9.19
N PRO A 46 -0.93 21.94 -9.32
CA PRO A 46 -0.18 22.80 -8.41
C PRO A 46 -0.61 22.54 -6.96
N CYS A 47 0.32 22.67 -6.01
CA CYS A 47 -0.02 22.46 -4.60
C CYS A 47 -1.03 23.53 -4.13
N PRO A 48 -2.29 23.16 -3.81
CA PRO A 48 -3.25 24.11 -3.27
C PRO A 48 -2.95 24.41 -1.79
N PRO A 49 -3.59 25.44 -1.20
CA PRO A 49 -3.52 25.66 0.24
C PRO A 49 -3.93 24.41 1.02
N LEU A 50 -3.13 24.07 2.04
CA LEU A 50 -3.34 22.88 2.85
C LEU A 50 -3.90 23.24 4.22
N THR A 51 -4.91 22.50 4.67
CA THR A 51 -5.40 22.54 6.05
C THR A 51 -4.61 21.55 6.89
N LYS A 52 -3.98 22.01 7.97
CA LYS A 52 -3.25 21.11 8.88
C LYS A 52 -4.25 20.26 9.65
N LEU A 53 -3.95 18.96 9.73
CA LEU A 53 -4.75 18.01 10.49
C LEU A 53 -4.08 17.79 11.86
N PRO A 54 -4.77 18.02 12.99
CA PRO A 54 -4.23 17.65 14.30
C PRO A 54 -4.02 16.13 14.38
N GLU A 55 -2.97 15.71 15.11
CA GLU A 55 -2.62 14.29 15.33
C GLU A 55 -2.33 13.45 14.07
N SER A 56 -2.11 14.09 12.93
CA SER A 56 -1.77 13.37 11.69
C SER A 56 -0.37 12.75 11.74
N HIS A 57 -0.16 11.67 10.97
CA HIS A 57 1.14 11.04 10.82
C HIS A 57 2.23 12.07 10.43
N PRO A 58 3.49 11.98 10.93
CA PRO A 58 4.55 12.96 10.68
C PRO A 58 4.94 13.21 9.21
N HIS A 59 4.50 12.36 8.29
CA HIS A 59 4.72 12.51 6.84
C HIS A 59 3.50 13.08 6.11
N VAL A 60 2.36 13.24 6.79
CA VAL A 60 1.19 13.94 6.26
C VAL A 60 1.40 15.43 6.43
N LYS A 61 1.29 16.16 5.32
CA LYS A 61 1.45 17.62 5.28
C LYS A 61 0.15 18.34 5.62
N GLY A 62 -0.99 17.72 5.33
CA GLY A 62 -2.33 18.24 5.62
C GLY A 62 -3.36 17.67 4.65
N ILE A 63 -4.49 18.38 4.54
CA ILE A 63 -5.60 18.07 3.64
C ILE A 63 -5.76 19.20 2.63
N ALA A 64 -5.89 18.84 1.36
CA ALA A 64 -6.29 19.71 0.26
C ALA A 64 -7.74 19.44 -0.13
N THR A 65 -8.37 20.38 -0.85
CA THR A 65 -9.68 20.13 -1.48
C THR A 65 -9.51 20.07 -2.98
N LEU A 66 -9.93 18.97 -3.60
CA LEU A 66 -9.92 18.79 -5.05
C LEU A 66 -11.35 18.48 -5.53
N ARG A 67 -11.92 19.38 -6.33
CA ARG A 67 -13.30 19.28 -6.85
C ARG A 67 -14.34 19.01 -5.75
N GLY A 68 -14.18 19.65 -4.58
CA GLY A 68 -15.08 19.52 -3.43
C GLY A 68 -14.84 18.29 -2.56
N ALA A 69 -13.94 17.37 -2.94
CA ALA A 69 -13.55 16.23 -2.11
C ALA A 69 -12.25 16.52 -1.34
N SER A 70 -12.16 15.99 -0.12
CA SER A 70 -10.93 16.04 0.69
C SER A 70 -9.87 15.11 0.12
N LEU A 71 -8.65 15.63 -0.02
CA LEU A 71 -7.47 14.92 -0.52
C LEU A 71 -6.38 14.98 0.55
N SER A 72 -6.00 13.83 1.11
CA SER A 72 -4.86 13.76 2.03
C SER A 72 -3.56 14.00 1.29
N VAL A 73 -2.71 14.89 1.80
CA VAL A 73 -1.45 15.27 1.16
C VAL A 73 -0.27 14.75 1.96
N ILE A 74 0.53 13.90 1.31
CA ILE A 74 1.73 13.26 1.88
C ILE A 74 2.96 13.99 1.36
N ASP A 75 3.86 14.39 2.25
CA ASP A 75 5.17 14.93 1.88
C ASP A 75 6.10 13.77 1.48
N LEU A 76 6.33 13.61 0.17
CA LEU A 76 7.07 12.47 -0.34
C LEU A 76 8.56 12.55 0.00
N SER A 77 9.12 13.76 0.11
CA SER A 77 10.50 13.95 0.59
C SER A 77 10.63 13.40 2.01
N ARG A 78 9.73 13.78 2.93
CA ARG A 78 9.74 13.27 4.31
C ARG A 78 9.52 11.76 4.39
N ALA A 79 8.56 11.25 3.61
CA ALA A 79 8.26 9.82 3.52
C ALA A 79 9.47 8.97 3.16
N LEU A 80 10.35 9.51 2.32
CA LEU A 80 11.56 8.84 1.84
C LEU A 80 12.81 9.19 2.65
N GLY A 81 12.64 9.86 3.80
CA GLY A 81 13.72 10.22 4.71
C GLY A 81 14.52 11.47 4.31
N GLU A 82 14.06 12.24 3.32
CA GLU A 82 14.63 13.54 2.99
C GLU A 82 14.02 14.66 3.85
N MET A 83 14.70 15.81 3.87
CA MET A 83 14.11 17.02 4.43
C MET A 83 12.97 17.52 3.51
N PRO A 84 11.91 18.15 4.06
CA PRO A 84 10.80 18.72 3.28
C PRO A 84 11.28 19.85 2.36
N LEU A 85 10.54 20.18 1.29
CA LEU A 85 10.91 21.26 0.38
C LEU A 85 11.20 22.59 1.10
N GLN A 86 12.12 23.40 0.54
CA GLN A 86 12.46 24.72 1.09
C GLN A 86 11.27 25.69 1.07
N ASP A 87 10.51 25.68 -0.02
CA ASP A 87 9.22 26.36 -0.12
C ASP A 87 8.10 25.37 0.22
N PRO A 88 7.43 25.51 1.38
CA PRO A 88 6.35 24.63 1.78
C PRO A 88 5.12 24.75 0.88
N ASN A 89 4.91 25.88 0.20
CA ASN A 89 3.76 26.11 -0.66
C ASN A 89 4.08 25.84 -2.14
N GLY A 90 5.36 25.74 -2.47
CA GLY A 90 5.85 25.40 -3.80
C GLY A 90 5.62 23.94 -4.18
N GLY A 91 6.02 23.60 -5.40
CA GLY A 91 5.92 22.26 -5.95
C GLY A 91 4.51 21.87 -6.43
N CYS A 92 4.30 20.58 -6.61
CA CYS A 92 3.06 20.05 -7.19
C CYS A 92 2.59 18.80 -6.45
N LEU A 93 1.30 18.48 -6.60
CA LEU A 93 0.71 17.24 -6.15
C LEU A 93 0.54 16.31 -7.33
N ILE A 94 1.12 15.11 -7.19
CA ILE A 94 0.74 13.97 -8.01
C ILE A 94 -0.44 13.33 -7.30
N VAL A 95 -1.62 13.41 -7.90
CA VAL A 95 -2.85 12.81 -7.36
C VAL A 95 -2.90 11.36 -7.81
N THR A 96 -2.99 10.44 -6.86
CA THR A 96 -3.05 9.00 -7.09
C THR A 96 -4.37 8.44 -6.57
N ASP A 97 -4.84 7.38 -7.22
CA ASP A 97 -5.99 6.60 -6.77
C ASP A 97 -5.50 5.19 -6.41
N VAL A 98 -5.36 4.95 -5.11
CA VAL A 98 -4.80 3.71 -4.56
C VAL A 98 -5.71 3.24 -3.44
N SER A 99 -6.09 1.95 -3.47
CA SER A 99 -6.95 1.32 -2.47
C SER A 99 -8.28 2.07 -2.26
N ARG A 100 -8.90 2.56 -3.34
CA ARG A 100 -10.16 3.34 -3.33
C ARG A 100 -10.09 4.67 -2.58
N SER A 101 -8.88 5.16 -2.31
CA SER A 101 -8.64 6.44 -1.66
C SER A 101 -7.77 7.31 -2.56
N LYS A 102 -8.14 8.59 -2.67
CA LYS A 102 -7.34 9.58 -3.40
C LYS A 102 -6.34 10.23 -2.46
N GLN A 103 -5.06 10.17 -2.83
CA GLN A 103 -3.99 10.84 -2.09
C GLN A 103 -3.23 11.79 -3.01
N GLY A 104 -2.75 12.89 -2.45
CA GLY A 104 -1.83 13.81 -3.10
C GLY A 104 -0.41 13.55 -2.61
N LEU A 105 0.48 13.17 -3.51
CA LEU A 105 1.92 13.07 -3.22
C LEU A 105 2.57 14.41 -3.54
N HIS A 106 3.04 15.12 -2.51
CA HIS A 106 3.72 16.39 -2.67
C HIS A 106 5.18 16.18 -3.08
N VAL A 107 5.54 16.72 -4.23
CA VAL A 107 6.87 16.62 -4.85
C VAL A 107 7.36 17.99 -5.31
N GLN A 108 8.66 18.11 -5.56
CA GLN A 108 9.25 19.38 -5.99
C GLN A 108 8.78 19.78 -7.39
N ALA A 109 8.92 18.88 -8.35
CA ALA A 109 8.52 19.13 -9.73
C ALA A 109 8.26 17.82 -10.45
N VAL A 110 7.29 17.83 -11.36
CA VAL A 110 7.14 16.79 -12.37
C VAL A 110 8.01 17.16 -13.57
N SER A 111 8.73 16.18 -14.11
CA SER A 111 9.63 16.35 -15.23
C SER A 111 8.97 15.98 -16.56
N LYS A 112 8.73 14.69 -16.79
CA LYS A 112 8.15 14.16 -18.03
C LYS A 112 7.64 12.74 -17.87
N ILE A 113 6.93 12.25 -18.88
CA ILE A 113 6.55 10.84 -19.00
C ILE A 113 7.56 10.14 -19.89
N VAL A 114 7.99 8.94 -19.50
CA VAL A 114 8.85 8.08 -20.32
C VAL A 114 8.24 6.71 -20.48
N HIS A 115 8.55 6.07 -21.60
CA HIS A 115 8.19 4.69 -21.86
C HIS A 115 9.45 3.84 -21.78
N CYS A 116 9.42 2.79 -20.98
CA CYS A 116 10.51 1.83 -20.84
C CYS A 116 9.97 0.42 -20.93
N LEU A 117 10.82 -0.54 -21.28
CA LEU A 117 10.43 -1.94 -21.17
C LEU A 117 10.47 -2.34 -19.70
N THR A 118 9.57 -3.24 -19.29
CA THR A 118 9.59 -3.81 -17.95
C THR A 118 10.94 -4.48 -17.64
N THR A 119 11.60 -5.01 -18.67
CA THR A 119 12.96 -5.59 -18.59
C THR A 119 14.07 -4.58 -18.28
N ASP A 120 13.83 -3.28 -18.50
CA ASP A 120 14.78 -2.21 -18.20
C ASP A 120 14.74 -1.80 -16.73
N ILE A 121 13.74 -2.27 -15.98
CA ILE A 121 13.61 -2.04 -14.55
C ILE A 121 14.34 -3.18 -13.83
N ARG A 122 15.51 -2.86 -13.30
CA ARG A 122 16.34 -3.79 -12.54
C ARG A 122 15.98 -3.72 -11.06
N PRO A 123 16.14 -4.81 -10.29
CA PRO A 123 16.02 -4.73 -8.83
C PRO A 123 16.99 -3.69 -8.27
N PRO A 124 16.62 -2.99 -7.19
CA PRO A 124 17.53 -2.04 -6.56
C PRO A 124 18.79 -2.77 -6.04
N PRO A 125 19.97 -2.11 -6.03
CA PRO A 125 21.18 -2.75 -5.52
C PRO A 125 21.01 -3.20 -4.06
N TYR A 126 21.56 -4.36 -3.70
CA TYR A 126 21.55 -4.86 -2.33
C TYR A 126 22.06 -3.78 -1.35
N GLY A 127 21.29 -3.52 -0.28
CA GLY A 127 21.63 -2.50 0.73
C GLY A 127 21.14 -1.07 0.44
N SER A 128 20.46 -0.82 -0.69
CA SER A 128 19.99 0.53 -1.08
C SER A 128 18.74 1.02 -0.32
N GLY A 129 18.24 0.26 0.66
CA GLY A 129 17.10 0.64 1.49
C GLY A 129 17.15 -0.09 2.83
N GLY A 130 17.43 0.62 3.91
CA GLY A 130 17.25 0.06 5.25
C GLY A 130 15.78 -0.22 5.51
N ASN A 131 15.43 -1.44 5.96
CA ASN A 131 14.16 -1.97 6.50
C ASN A 131 12.78 -1.50 5.94
N ARG A 132 12.72 -0.64 4.91
CA ARG A 132 11.51 -0.01 4.35
C ARG A 132 11.73 0.27 2.87
N SER A 133 11.99 -0.76 2.06
CA SER A 133 12.24 -0.55 0.62
C SER A 133 10.95 -0.21 -0.13
N PHE A 134 10.61 1.07 -0.16
CA PHE A 134 9.57 1.64 -1.02
C PHE A 134 9.95 1.61 -2.52
N ILE A 135 11.19 1.24 -2.84
CA ILE A 135 11.70 1.19 -4.21
C ILE A 135 11.40 -0.20 -4.80
N THR A 136 10.66 -0.23 -5.91
CA THR A 136 10.40 -1.45 -6.69
C THR A 136 11.59 -1.81 -7.59
N GLY A 137 12.31 -0.80 -8.07
CA GLY A 137 13.39 -1.02 -9.03
C GLY A 137 14.17 0.24 -9.36
N VAL A 138 15.20 0.06 -10.17
CA VAL A 138 16.01 1.12 -10.75
C VAL A 138 16.02 0.95 -12.26
N THR A 139 15.90 2.05 -12.97
CA THR A 139 16.03 2.08 -14.43
C THR A 139 16.96 3.22 -14.82
N GLN A 140 17.43 3.21 -16.07
CA GLN A 140 18.27 4.27 -16.59
C GLN A 140 17.51 5.04 -17.66
N VAL A 141 17.35 6.34 -17.43
CA VAL A 141 16.66 7.25 -18.36
C VAL A 141 17.67 8.32 -18.75
N GLU A 142 17.96 8.43 -20.05
CA GLU A 142 18.88 9.45 -20.60
C GLU A 142 20.27 9.46 -19.91
N GLY A 143 20.76 8.27 -19.54
CA GLY A 143 22.04 8.11 -18.86
C GLY A 143 21.98 8.34 -17.33
N GLY A 144 20.89 8.89 -16.80
CA GLY A 144 20.67 9.06 -15.37
C GLY A 144 19.99 7.86 -14.70
N LEU A 145 20.39 7.54 -13.47
CA LEU A 145 19.73 6.51 -12.67
C LEU A 145 18.42 7.05 -12.10
N VAL A 146 17.31 6.34 -12.34
CA VAL A 146 15.98 6.70 -11.85
C VAL A 146 15.44 5.58 -10.97
N GLN A 147 15.00 5.93 -9.77
CA GLN A 147 14.38 4.97 -8.85
C GLN A 147 12.87 4.91 -9.09
N VAL A 148 12.34 3.71 -9.30
CA VAL A 148 10.91 3.45 -9.47
C VAL A 148 10.28 3.15 -8.10
N LEU A 149 9.32 3.97 -7.72
CA LEU A 149 8.69 3.97 -6.42
C LEU A 149 7.39 3.16 -6.41
N ASP A 150 7.22 2.34 -5.38
CA ASP A 150 5.96 1.70 -5.02
C ASP A 150 5.14 2.61 -4.12
N ILE A 151 4.27 3.43 -4.73
CA ILE A 151 3.43 4.35 -3.97
C ILE A 151 2.47 3.65 -3.01
N GLU A 152 2.08 2.39 -3.29
CA GLU A 152 1.14 1.67 -2.42
C GLU A 152 1.79 1.40 -1.08
N LYS A 153 3.06 0.95 -1.09
CA LYS A 153 3.85 0.74 0.12
C LYS A 153 4.09 2.04 0.88
N VAL A 154 4.32 3.15 0.17
CA VAL A 154 4.49 4.48 0.79
C VAL A 154 3.20 4.89 1.51
N ILE A 155 2.06 4.77 0.84
CA ILE A 155 0.76 5.16 1.39
C ILE A 155 0.41 4.28 2.59
N HIS A 156 0.49 2.95 2.47
CA HIS A 156 0.18 2.03 3.56
C HIS A 156 1.05 2.26 4.82
N GLY A 157 2.31 2.67 4.65
CA GLY A 157 3.20 2.96 5.77
C GLY A 157 2.97 4.29 6.47
N ILE A 158 2.16 5.21 5.90
CA ILE A 158 2.01 6.60 6.37
C ILE A 158 0.57 6.93 6.73
N ALA A 159 -0.33 6.59 5.82
CA ALA A 159 -1.75 6.75 5.94
C ALA A 159 -2.32 5.42 5.46
N PRO A 160 -2.31 4.37 6.32
CA PRO A 160 -3.06 3.17 6.00
C PRO A 160 -4.44 3.64 5.56
N ALA A 161 -4.91 3.11 4.43
CA ALA A 161 -6.28 3.38 4.00
C ALA A 161 -7.14 3.22 5.25
N PRO A 162 -8.05 4.17 5.57
CA PRO A 162 -9.06 3.89 6.56
C PRO A 162 -9.59 2.52 6.15
N VAL A 163 -9.43 1.53 7.02
CA VAL A 163 -10.22 0.33 6.88
C VAL A 163 -11.61 0.92 6.74
N GLU A 164 -12.24 0.71 5.58
CA GLU A 164 -13.67 0.94 5.48
C GLU A 164 -14.26 -0.04 6.49
N ALA A 165 -14.27 0.34 7.77
CA ALA A 165 -15.47 0.16 8.55
C ALA A 165 -16.52 0.83 7.68
N ALA A 166 -17.20 0.01 6.87
CA ALA A 166 -18.53 0.34 6.43
C ALA A 166 -19.24 1.04 7.61
N PRO A 167 -20.03 2.09 7.35
CA PRO A 167 -20.61 2.91 8.40
C PRO A 167 -21.09 1.99 9.53
N THR A 168 -20.51 2.20 10.70
CA THR A 168 -20.77 1.43 11.92
C THR A 168 -22.13 1.83 12.47
N ASP A 169 -23.17 1.67 11.65
CA ASP A 169 -24.51 1.43 12.14
C ASP A 169 -24.62 -0.08 12.28
N LEU A 170 -23.77 -0.66 13.14
CA LEU A 170 -24.08 -1.97 13.68
C LEU A 170 -25.46 -1.80 14.30
N THR A 171 -26.43 -2.56 13.81
CA THR A 171 -27.72 -2.65 14.48
C THR A 171 -27.49 -3.04 15.94
N MET A 172 -28.40 -2.67 16.84
CA MET A 172 -28.26 -3.07 18.26
C MET A 172 -28.02 -4.58 18.43
N GLU A 173 -28.61 -5.39 17.54
CA GLU A 173 -28.37 -6.84 17.49
C GLU A 173 -26.93 -7.20 17.07
N GLU A 174 -26.38 -6.59 16.02
CA GLU A 174 -25.00 -6.86 15.59
C GLU A 174 -23.96 -6.37 16.62
N ALA A 175 -24.22 -5.24 17.28
CA ALA A 175 -23.38 -4.73 18.35
C ALA A 175 -23.40 -5.63 19.60
N GLU A 176 -24.54 -6.23 19.93
CA GLU A 176 -24.67 -7.19 21.03
C GLU A 176 -23.99 -8.53 20.70
N VAL A 177 -24.09 -8.99 19.45
CA VAL A 177 -23.37 -10.17 18.95
C VAL A 177 -21.85 -9.95 18.99
N LEU A 178 -21.38 -8.78 18.53
CA LEU A 178 -19.97 -8.41 18.52
C LEU A 178 -19.40 -8.11 19.92
N GLY A 179 -20.19 -7.52 20.81
CA GLY A 179 -19.80 -7.29 22.21
C GLY A 179 -19.55 -8.58 22.99
N ASN A 180 -20.17 -9.69 22.56
CA ASN A 180 -19.95 -11.02 23.11
C ASN A 180 -18.97 -11.87 22.28
N ALA A 181 -18.41 -11.31 21.21
CA ALA A 181 -17.45 -12.02 20.35
C ALA A 181 -16.09 -12.12 21.05
N ARG A 182 -15.63 -13.35 21.23
CA ARG A 182 -14.32 -13.72 21.75
C ARG A 182 -13.57 -14.34 20.58
N ILE A 183 -12.69 -13.53 19.98
CA ILE A 183 -12.09 -13.81 18.68
C ILE A 183 -10.70 -14.39 18.87
N LEU A 184 -10.36 -15.46 18.16
CA LEU A 184 -8.99 -15.97 18.03
C LEU A 184 -8.44 -15.60 16.66
N VAL A 185 -7.36 -14.81 16.62
CA VAL A 185 -6.66 -14.45 15.39
C VAL A 185 -5.46 -15.37 15.20
N VAL A 186 -5.35 -16.03 14.04
CA VAL A 186 -4.32 -17.02 13.73
C VAL A 186 -3.54 -16.59 12.50
N ASP A 187 -2.25 -16.31 12.69
CA ASP A 187 -1.37 -15.82 11.62
C ASP A 187 0.10 -16.09 11.98
N ASP A 188 0.86 -16.72 11.09
CA ASP A 188 2.28 -17.04 11.32
C ASP A 188 3.20 -15.82 11.14
N SER A 189 2.74 -14.79 10.42
CA SER A 189 3.35 -13.49 10.29
C SER A 189 3.01 -12.61 11.49
N GLN A 190 4.03 -12.41 12.34
CA GLN A 190 3.90 -11.59 13.54
C GLN A 190 3.46 -10.14 13.26
N VAL A 191 3.79 -9.60 12.09
CA VAL A 191 3.40 -8.24 11.69
C VAL A 191 1.92 -8.20 11.30
N ALA A 192 1.46 -9.16 10.50
CA ALA A 192 0.06 -9.24 10.06
C ALA A 192 -0.86 -9.56 11.24
N LEU A 193 -0.45 -10.47 12.13
CA LEU A 193 -1.12 -10.75 13.40
C LEU A 193 -1.37 -9.48 14.22
N GLN A 194 -0.33 -8.64 14.39
CA GLN A 194 -0.44 -7.40 15.18
C GLN A 194 -1.36 -6.37 14.50
N GLN A 195 -1.35 -6.28 13.17
CA GLN A 195 -2.25 -5.39 12.41
C GLN A 195 -3.72 -5.81 12.55
N SER A 196 -3.99 -7.11 12.42
CA SER A 196 -5.33 -7.69 12.58
C SER A 196 -5.87 -7.48 14.00
N VAL A 197 -5.05 -7.76 15.01
CA VAL A 197 -5.41 -7.55 16.43
C VAL A 197 -5.65 -6.07 16.74
N HIS A 198 -4.79 -5.18 16.25
CA HIS A 198 -4.95 -3.75 16.46
C HIS A 198 -6.28 -3.24 15.87
N THR A 199 -6.62 -3.70 14.66
CA THR A 199 -7.86 -3.33 13.98
C THR A 199 -9.10 -3.80 14.76
N LEU A 200 -9.12 -5.07 15.18
CA LEU A 200 -10.25 -5.65 15.91
C LEU A 200 -10.43 -5.02 17.30
N ARG A 201 -9.34 -4.75 18.03
CA ARG A 201 -9.40 -4.09 19.33
C ARG A 201 -9.88 -2.64 19.24
N ASN A 202 -9.54 -1.92 18.16
CA ASN A 202 -10.07 -0.57 17.92
C ASN A 202 -11.59 -0.57 17.69
N LEU A 203 -12.17 -1.72 17.29
CA LEU A 203 -13.62 -1.93 17.21
C LEU A 203 -14.24 -2.36 18.56
N GLY A 204 -13.46 -2.41 19.65
CA GLY A 204 -13.93 -2.79 20.98
C GLY A 204 -14.00 -4.31 21.21
N LEU A 205 -13.44 -5.12 20.32
CA LEU A 205 -13.52 -6.59 20.37
C LEU A 205 -12.40 -7.19 21.23
N THR A 206 -12.73 -8.28 21.93
CA THR A 206 -11.75 -9.05 22.71
C THR A 206 -11.08 -10.08 21.80
N CYS A 207 -9.73 -10.06 21.76
CA CYS A 207 -8.95 -10.90 20.86
C CYS A 207 -7.88 -11.70 21.60
N HIS A 208 -7.88 -13.01 21.37
CA HIS A 208 -6.80 -13.96 21.60
C HIS A 208 -5.98 -14.13 20.31
N THR A 209 -4.76 -14.64 20.43
CA THR A 209 -3.84 -14.77 19.29
C THR A 209 -3.18 -16.13 19.28
N ALA A 210 -2.93 -16.67 18.09
CA ALA A 210 -2.09 -17.83 17.87
C ALA A 210 -1.20 -17.59 16.64
N ARG A 211 0.01 -18.17 16.64
CA ARG A 211 0.98 -18.04 15.55
C ARG A 211 1.06 -19.27 14.66
N SER A 212 0.26 -20.30 14.95
CA SER A 212 0.17 -21.52 14.19
C SER A 212 -1.19 -22.18 14.41
N ALA A 213 -1.60 -23.06 13.50
CA ALA A 213 -2.81 -23.85 13.66
C ALA A 213 -2.80 -24.72 14.93
N LYS A 214 -1.63 -25.25 15.30
CA LYS A 214 -1.48 -26.06 16.52
C LYS A 214 -1.74 -25.23 17.76
N GLU A 215 -1.09 -24.08 17.87
CA GLU A 215 -1.31 -23.14 18.98
C GLU A 215 -2.77 -22.67 19.02
N ALA A 216 -3.40 -22.48 17.85
CA ALA A 216 -4.81 -22.14 17.78
C ALA A 216 -5.70 -23.24 18.37
N ILE A 217 -5.45 -24.51 18.03
CA ILE A 217 -6.19 -25.66 18.59
C ILE A 217 -5.98 -25.75 20.11
N ASP A 218 -4.74 -25.58 20.58
CA ASP A 218 -4.43 -25.62 22.02
C ASP A 218 -5.24 -24.55 22.78
N VAL A 219 -5.29 -23.31 22.25
CA VAL A 219 -6.10 -22.21 22.83
C VAL A 219 -7.60 -22.52 22.77
N LEU A 220 -8.10 -23.09 21.67
CA LEU A 220 -9.51 -23.45 21.54
C LEU A 220 -9.93 -24.51 22.56
N LEU A 221 -9.09 -25.53 22.77
CA LEU A 221 -9.33 -26.60 23.73
C LEU A 221 -9.22 -26.11 25.18
N GLU A 222 -8.24 -25.27 25.48
CA GLU A 222 -8.04 -24.70 26.82
C GLU A 222 -9.24 -23.86 27.25
N LEU A 223 -9.80 -23.07 26.33
CA LEU A 223 -10.91 -22.16 26.62
C LEU A 223 -12.28 -22.83 26.45
N GLN A 224 -12.34 -24.08 25.97
CA GLN A 224 -13.60 -24.78 25.73
C GLN A 224 -14.38 -24.99 27.03
N GLY A 225 -15.65 -24.58 27.06
CA GLY A 225 -16.52 -24.70 28.23
C GLY A 225 -16.27 -23.66 29.33
N THR A 226 -15.36 -22.71 29.10
CA THR A 226 -15.11 -21.58 30.01
C THR A 226 -15.92 -20.33 29.63
N VAL A 227 -15.96 -19.34 30.52
CA VAL A 227 -16.49 -18.00 30.24
C VAL A 227 -15.63 -17.21 29.25
N GLU A 228 -14.48 -17.74 28.82
CA GLU A 228 -13.61 -17.16 27.78
C GLU A 228 -13.60 -17.97 26.49
N GLN A 229 -14.50 -18.96 26.35
CA GLN A 229 -14.66 -19.75 25.13
C GLN A 229 -14.74 -18.89 23.87
N ILE A 230 -13.84 -19.17 22.93
CA ILE A 230 -13.78 -18.55 21.60
C ILE A 230 -15.00 -18.94 20.78
N ASN A 231 -15.60 -17.96 20.09
CA ASN A 231 -16.76 -18.16 19.21
C ASN A 231 -16.50 -17.73 17.76
N VAL A 232 -15.39 -17.07 17.47
CA VAL A 232 -14.97 -16.69 16.12
C VAL A 232 -13.47 -16.92 15.96
N VAL A 233 -13.08 -17.57 14.87
CA VAL A 233 -11.67 -17.74 14.48
C VAL A 233 -11.43 -16.96 13.18
N VAL A 234 -10.43 -16.11 13.18
CA VAL A 234 -9.95 -15.37 12.00
C VAL A 234 -8.56 -15.89 11.68
N SER A 235 -8.41 -16.62 10.58
CA SER A 235 -7.14 -17.26 10.20
C SER A 235 -6.65 -16.71 8.87
N ASP A 236 -5.34 -16.56 8.74
CA ASP A 236 -4.74 -16.46 7.42
C ASP A 236 -4.96 -17.76 6.62
N ILE A 237 -5.09 -17.61 5.30
CA ILE A 237 -5.35 -18.74 4.39
C ILE A 237 -4.07 -19.53 4.15
N GLU A 238 -2.92 -18.85 4.03
CA GLU A 238 -1.63 -19.47 3.73
C GLU A 238 -0.71 -19.51 4.95
N MET A 239 -0.82 -20.57 5.75
CA MET A 239 0.08 -20.84 6.89
C MET A 239 1.07 -21.97 6.58
N SER A 240 2.30 -21.85 7.08
CA SER A 240 3.45 -22.70 6.74
C SER A 240 3.38 -24.17 7.19
N GLU A 241 2.64 -24.51 8.26
CA GLU A 241 2.54 -25.89 8.78
C GLU A 241 1.20 -26.58 8.47
N MET A 242 0.10 -25.82 8.58
CA MET A 242 -1.27 -26.30 8.36
C MET A 242 -2.09 -25.08 7.92
N ASP A 243 -2.71 -25.15 6.74
CA ASP A 243 -3.46 -24.03 6.16
C ASP A 243 -4.77 -23.73 6.92
N GLY A 244 -5.30 -22.51 6.73
CA GLY A 244 -6.54 -22.07 7.41
C GLY A 244 -7.76 -22.95 7.08
N TYR A 245 -7.78 -23.61 5.92
CA TYR A 245 -8.85 -24.54 5.54
C TYR A 245 -8.79 -25.85 6.33
N ALA A 246 -7.59 -26.37 6.61
CA ALA A 246 -7.39 -27.54 7.45
C ALA A 246 -7.85 -27.29 8.89
N LEU A 247 -7.61 -26.08 9.43
CA LEU A 247 -8.07 -25.68 10.76
C LEU A 247 -9.60 -25.74 10.91
N THR A 248 -10.36 -25.43 9.85
CA THR A 248 -11.84 -25.47 9.89
C THR A 248 -12.45 -26.89 9.85
N ARG A 249 -11.63 -27.93 9.60
CA ARG A 249 -12.08 -29.34 9.47
C ARG A 249 -11.72 -30.20 10.68
N THR A 250 -11.09 -29.61 11.69
CA THR A 250 -10.71 -30.23 12.97
C THR A 250 -11.79 -30.01 14.02
#